data_AF-A0A377TSY3-F1
#
_entry.id   AF-A0A377TSY3-F1
#
_cell.length_a   1.000
_cell.length_b   1.000
_cell.length_c   1.000
_cell.angle_alpha   90.00
_cell.angle_beta   90.00
_cell.angle_gamma   90.00
#
_symmetry.space_group_name_H-M   'P 1'
#
loop_
_entity.id
_entity.type
_entity.pdbx_description
1 polymer ?
#
loop_
_entity_poly.entity_id
_entity_poly.type
_entity_poly.pdbx_seq_one_letter_code
_entity_poly.pdbx_strand_id
1 'polypeptide(L)'
;MNLSSSRMIQHSLPRRLLHNHSGVVSIALFFVFCCVVFSLITSNFLTGTNWLNIIRQSAPLLIVATAMTLVITTGGIDLSVGSTLALVGALSAIALNSWGLPWPVVLLGGLLLGGFVGAINGFFIAYEGIPAFIVTLATLAVVRGIALLVTQGYSIPVPADSLFTFIGRAWVVGIPMPALLGILILLIGHIVLNHMRFGRYVTAIGANGRRRAAQRH
;
A
#
# COMPACT_ATOMS: atom_id res chain seq x y z
N MET A 1 54.44 -33.66 -10.23
CA MET A 1 53.33 -34.57 -9.86
C MET A 1 52.21 -33.71 -9.28
N ASN A 2 51.01 -33.84 -9.85
CA ASN A 2 49.96 -32.84 -9.94
C ASN A 2 49.21 -32.59 -8.61
N LEU A 3 49.05 -31.33 -8.20
CA LEU A 3 48.19 -30.92 -7.06
C LEU A 3 47.19 -29.82 -7.47
N SER A 4 46.56 -29.93 -8.65
CA SER A 4 45.53 -28.95 -9.10
C SER A 4 44.08 -29.44 -9.04
N SER A 5 43.74 -30.52 -8.33
CA SER A 5 42.40 -31.12 -8.45
C SER A 5 41.70 -31.47 -7.15
N SER A 6 41.79 -30.61 -6.13
CA SER A 6 41.12 -30.89 -4.85
C SER A 6 40.72 -29.63 -4.06
N ARG A 7 39.73 -28.89 -4.57
CA ARG A 7 38.66 -28.22 -3.78
C ARG A 7 37.68 -27.36 -4.59
N MET A 8 37.27 -27.82 -5.77
CA MET A 8 35.98 -27.37 -6.33
C MET A 8 34.90 -28.39 -5.97
N ILE A 9 34.63 -28.51 -4.66
CA ILE A 9 33.38 -29.14 -4.23
C ILE A 9 32.27 -28.22 -4.71
N GLN A 10 31.53 -28.70 -5.70
CA GLN A 10 30.29 -28.12 -6.20
C GLN A 10 29.39 -27.81 -5.00
N HIS A 11 29.33 -26.55 -4.59
CA HIS A 11 28.27 -26.09 -3.73
C HIS A 11 26.99 -26.07 -4.57
N SER A 12 26.15 -27.09 -4.40
CA SER A 12 24.82 -27.12 -5.00
C SER A 12 24.10 -25.80 -4.66
N LEU A 13 23.61 -25.11 -5.69
CA LEU A 13 22.81 -23.88 -5.64
C LEU A 13 21.84 -23.77 -4.42
N PRO A 14 21.11 -24.83 -4.01
CA PRO A 14 20.22 -24.75 -2.84
C PRO A 14 20.94 -24.43 -1.52
N ARG A 15 22.16 -24.92 -1.29
CA ARG A 15 22.90 -24.62 -0.05
C ARG A 15 23.38 -23.17 0.04
N ARG A 16 23.63 -22.50 -1.09
CA ARG A 16 23.98 -21.07 -1.12
C ARG A 16 22.77 -20.17 -0.88
N LEU A 17 21.61 -20.53 -1.42
CA LEU A 17 20.35 -19.82 -1.18
C LEU A 17 19.89 -19.94 0.29
N LEU A 18 20.01 -21.14 0.88
CA LEU A 18 19.66 -21.42 2.28
C LEU A 18 20.54 -20.66 3.29
N HIS A 19 21.79 -20.36 2.96
CA HIS A 19 22.74 -19.73 3.90
C HIS A 19 22.78 -18.20 3.79
N ASN A 20 22.62 -17.63 2.58
CA ASN A 20 22.64 -16.16 2.38
C ASN A 20 21.26 -15.49 2.54
N HIS A 21 20.15 -16.24 2.49
CA HIS A 21 18.78 -15.71 2.56
C HIS A 21 17.88 -16.48 3.53
N SER A 22 18.43 -16.97 4.65
CA SER A 22 17.73 -17.83 5.62
C SER A 22 16.38 -17.26 6.07
N GLY A 23 16.28 -15.93 6.21
CA GLY A 23 15.03 -15.24 6.55
C GLY A 23 13.96 -15.34 5.46
N VAL A 24 14.32 -15.10 4.20
CA VAL A 24 13.37 -15.19 3.06
C VAL A 24 12.89 -16.63 2.88
N VAL A 25 13.82 -17.59 3.00
CA VAL A 25 13.48 -19.01 2.88
C VAL A 25 12.56 -19.45 4.03
N SER A 26 12.82 -18.99 5.26
CA SER A 26 11.95 -19.28 6.41
C SER A 26 10.52 -18.76 6.20
N ILE A 27 10.38 -17.50 5.78
CA ILE A 27 9.06 -16.90 5.51
C ILE A 27 8.35 -17.65 4.37
N ALA A 28 9.07 -17.98 3.30
CA ALA A 28 8.51 -18.73 2.17
C ALA A 28 8.06 -20.13 2.57
N LEU A 29 8.85 -20.85 3.37
CA LEU A 29 8.49 -22.17 3.88
C LEU A 29 7.26 -22.11 4.79
N PHE A 30 7.20 -21.11 5.68
CA PHE A 30 6.03 -20.88 6.53
C PHE A 30 4.77 -20.57 5.70
N PHE A 31 4.90 -19.74 4.67
CA PHE A 31 3.79 -19.44 3.76
C PHE A 31 3.28 -20.69 3.02
N VAL A 32 4.20 -21.52 2.49
CA VAL A 32 3.84 -22.78 1.82
C VAL A 32 3.17 -23.74 2.81
N PHE A 33 3.70 -23.85 4.03
CA PHE A 33 3.10 -24.64 5.10
C PHE A 33 1.66 -24.20 5.38
N CYS A 34 1.41 -22.89 5.56
CA CYS A 34 0.06 -22.36 5.74
C CYS A 34 -0.85 -22.70 4.55
N CYS A 35 -0.36 -22.59 3.30
CA CYS A 35 -1.15 -22.92 2.12
C CYS A 35 -1.56 -24.40 2.09
N VAL A 36 -0.66 -25.32 2.44
CA VAL A 36 -0.96 -26.75 2.53
C VAL A 36 -2.00 -27.01 3.62
N VAL A 37 -1.78 -26.48 4.83
CA VAL A 37 -2.70 -26.67 5.95
C VAL A 37 -4.11 -26.16 5.61
N PHE A 38 -4.23 -24.93 5.10
CA PHE A 38 -5.55 -24.38 4.76
C PHE A 38 -6.21 -25.09 3.58
N SER A 39 -5.43 -25.59 2.61
CA SER A 39 -5.97 -26.42 1.53
C SER A 39 -6.55 -27.74 2.01
N LEU A 40 -6.03 -28.31 3.09
CA LEU A 40 -6.52 -29.57 3.66
C LEU A 40 -7.75 -29.36 4.57
N ILE A 41 -7.79 -28.26 5.31
CA ILE A 41 -8.87 -27.98 6.27
C ILE A 41 -10.09 -27.34 5.58
N THR A 42 -9.88 -26.52 4.55
CA THR A 42 -10.94 -25.73 3.92
C THR A 42 -11.06 -26.04 2.43
N SER A 43 -12.17 -26.68 2.06
CA SER A 43 -12.49 -27.00 0.65
C SER A 43 -12.56 -25.77 -0.26
N ASN A 44 -12.90 -24.61 0.30
CA ASN A 44 -13.00 -23.36 -0.44
C ASN A 44 -11.64 -22.64 -0.66
N PHE A 45 -10.56 -23.06 0.01
CA PHE A 45 -9.31 -22.31 0.03
C PHE A 45 -8.71 -22.11 -1.37
N LEU A 46 -8.62 -23.19 -2.16
CA LEU A 46 -8.07 -23.14 -3.52
C LEU A 46 -9.09 -22.76 -4.60
N THR A 47 -10.31 -22.38 -4.25
CA THR A 47 -11.32 -22.00 -5.24
C THR A 47 -10.99 -20.67 -5.91
N GLY A 48 -11.23 -20.57 -7.22
CA GLY A 48 -11.00 -19.32 -7.96
C GLY A 48 -11.74 -18.13 -7.36
N THR A 49 -12.97 -18.33 -6.88
CA THR A 49 -13.77 -17.31 -6.18
C THR A 49 -13.09 -16.80 -4.92
N ASN A 50 -12.51 -17.68 -4.09
CA ASN A 50 -11.79 -17.29 -2.89
C ASN A 50 -10.55 -16.45 -3.25
N TRP A 51 -9.75 -16.89 -4.21
CA TRP A 51 -8.57 -16.13 -4.68
C TRP A 51 -8.95 -14.76 -5.25
N LEU A 52 -10.00 -14.67 -6.06
CA LEU A 52 -10.49 -13.40 -6.60
C LEU A 52 -11.00 -12.48 -5.48
N ASN A 53 -11.63 -13.03 -4.45
CA ASN A 53 -12.05 -12.27 -3.27
C ASN A 53 -10.86 -11.77 -2.44
N ILE A 54 -9.80 -12.57 -2.29
CA ILE A 54 -8.55 -12.14 -1.64
C ILE A 54 -7.94 -10.98 -2.43
N ILE A 55 -7.80 -11.13 -3.75
CA ILE A 55 -7.27 -10.08 -4.63
C ILE A 55 -8.10 -8.79 -4.52
N ARG A 56 -9.43 -8.92 -4.54
CA ARG A 56 -10.35 -7.78 -4.37
C ARG A 56 -10.12 -7.05 -3.05
N GLN A 57 -9.93 -7.77 -1.95
CA GLN A 57 -9.69 -7.19 -0.62
C GLN A 57 -8.28 -6.61 -0.50
N SER A 58 -7.29 -7.17 -1.18
CA SER A 58 -5.92 -6.66 -1.20
C SER A 58 -5.71 -5.46 -2.13
N ALA A 59 -6.63 -5.20 -3.07
CA ALA A 59 -6.45 -4.14 -4.06
C ALA A 59 -6.30 -2.71 -3.47
N PRO A 60 -7.08 -2.28 -2.47
CA PRO A 60 -6.85 -0.98 -1.81
C PRO A 60 -5.47 -0.89 -1.17
N LEU A 61 -4.98 -1.99 -0.56
CA LEU A 61 -3.63 -2.05 0.01
C LEU A 61 -2.56 -1.92 -1.07
N LEU A 62 -2.76 -2.51 -2.25
CA LEU A 62 -1.83 -2.38 -3.38
C LEU A 62 -1.72 -0.92 -3.87
N ILE A 63 -2.85 -0.22 -3.97
CA ILE A 63 -2.89 1.21 -4.35
C ILE A 63 -2.09 2.03 -3.34
N VAL A 64 -2.35 1.82 -2.03
CA VAL A 64 -1.65 2.51 -0.96
C VAL A 64 -0.16 2.17 -0.97
N ALA A 65 0.22 0.90 -1.10
CA ALA A 65 1.61 0.46 -1.13
C ALA A 65 2.38 1.08 -2.31
N THR A 66 1.74 1.24 -3.46
CA THR A 66 2.31 1.92 -4.63
C THR A 66 2.61 3.39 -4.30
N ALA A 67 1.67 4.11 -3.69
CA ALA A 67 1.90 5.49 -3.28
C ALA A 67 2.98 5.61 -2.17
N MET A 68 2.95 4.71 -1.18
CA MET A 68 3.94 4.67 -0.09
C MET A 68 5.35 4.35 -0.58
N THR A 69 5.49 3.64 -1.71
CA THR A 69 6.80 3.41 -2.34
C THR A 69 7.48 4.74 -2.67
N LEU A 70 6.74 5.74 -3.15
CA LEU A 70 7.29 7.08 -3.43
C LEU A 70 7.77 7.77 -2.14
N VAL A 71 6.98 7.69 -1.06
CA VAL A 71 7.29 8.28 0.25
C VAL A 71 8.52 7.63 0.89
N ILE A 72 8.60 6.30 0.86
CA ILE A 72 9.73 5.56 1.42
C ILE A 72 10.99 5.79 0.57
N THR A 73 10.83 5.94 -0.74
CA THR A 73 11.96 6.23 -1.63
C THR A 73 12.61 7.58 -1.31
N THR A 74 11.84 8.60 -0.89
CA THR A 74 12.40 9.87 -0.39
C THR A 74 13.05 9.76 1.00
N GLY A 75 12.95 8.60 1.67
CA GLY A 75 13.42 8.39 3.04
C GLY A 75 12.42 8.81 4.12
N GLY A 76 11.16 9.05 3.75
CA GLY A 76 10.08 9.38 4.66
C GLY A 76 9.29 8.16 5.14
N ILE A 77 8.38 8.40 6.09
CA ILE A 77 7.38 7.44 6.56
C ILE A 77 6.05 8.19 6.62
N ASP A 78 4.96 7.53 6.24
CA ASP A 78 3.61 8.05 6.47
C ASP A 78 2.75 7.01 7.18
N LEU A 79 2.53 7.24 8.48
CA LEU A 79 1.63 6.42 9.29
C LEU A 79 0.16 6.80 9.07
N SER A 80 -0.13 8.05 8.70
CA SER A 80 -1.48 8.61 8.67
C SER A 80 -2.37 8.03 7.56
N VAL A 81 -1.79 7.42 6.53
CA VAL A 81 -2.51 6.97 5.32
C VAL A 81 -3.74 6.11 5.62
N GLY A 82 -3.66 5.20 6.61
CA GLY A 82 -4.79 4.36 7.01
C GLY A 82 -5.94 5.16 7.62
N SER A 83 -5.62 6.12 8.50
CA SER A 83 -6.62 7.02 9.08
C SER A 83 -7.24 7.96 8.05
N THR A 84 -6.44 8.44 7.10
CA THR A 84 -6.91 9.27 5.99
C THR A 84 -7.86 8.49 5.09
N LEU A 85 -7.56 7.23 4.79
CA LEU A 85 -8.47 6.34 4.05
C LEU A 85 -9.80 6.18 4.77
N ALA A 86 -9.76 5.98 6.09
CA ALA A 86 -10.95 5.82 6.92
C ALA A 86 -11.81 7.10 6.93
N LEU A 87 -11.18 8.27 7.11
CA LEU A 87 -11.89 9.56 7.09
C LEU A 87 -12.52 9.83 5.72
N VAL A 88 -11.74 9.68 4.63
CA VAL A 88 -12.23 9.89 3.26
C VAL A 88 -13.36 8.92 2.94
N GLY A 89 -13.24 7.64 3.31
CA GLY A 89 -14.29 6.64 3.11
C GLY A 89 -15.57 6.97 3.87
N ALA A 90 -15.46 7.35 5.16
CA ALA A 90 -16.58 7.73 5.99
C ALA A 90 -17.31 8.97 5.46
N LEU A 91 -16.56 10.03 5.14
CA LEU A 91 -17.14 11.26 4.57
C LEU A 91 -17.73 11.01 3.19
N SER A 92 -17.14 10.13 2.38
CA SER A 92 -17.72 9.74 1.09
C SER A 92 -19.06 9.03 1.28
N ALA A 93 -19.16 8.12 2.26
CA ALA A 93 -20.41 7.44 2.59
C ALA A 93 -21.48 8.43 3.08
N ILE A 94 -21.12 9.37 3.96
CA ILE A 94 -22.05 10.41 4.45
C ILE A 94 -22.49 11.33 3.32
N ALA A 95 -21.56 11.76 2.47
CA ALA A 95 -21.86 12.66 1.36
C ALA A 95 -22.83 12.02 0.36
N LEU A 96 -22.68 10.72 0.09
CA LEU A 96 -23.58 9.97 -0.79
C LEU A 96 -24.95 9.73 -0.16
N ASN A 97 -25.03 9.34 1.12
CA ASN A 97 -26.32 8.99 1.75
C ASN A 97 -27.05 10.20 2.33
N SER A 98 -26.37 10.97 3.18
CA SER A 98 -26.99 12.00 4.00
C SER A 98 -27.09 13.33 3.27
N TRP A 99 -26.08 13.68 2.48
CA TRP A 99 -26.06 14.94 1.71
C TRP A 99 -26.60 14.77 0.29
N GLY A 100 -26.77 13.54 -0.19
CA GLY A 100 -27.28 13.25 -1.53
C GLY A 100 -26.40 13.79 -2.66
N LEU A 101 -25.09 13.97 -2.42
CA LEU A 101 -24.19 14.54 -3.42
C LEU A 101 -23.95 13.54 -4.56
N PRO A 102 -23.83 14.02 -5.82
CA PRO A 102 -23.57 13.15 -6.94
C PRO A 102 -22.16 12.54 -6.84
N TRP A 103 -22.01 11.28 -7.27
CA TRP A 103 -20.77 10.52 -7.10
C TRP A 103 -19.48 11.20 -7.62
N PRO A 104 -19.47 12.00 -8.73
CA PRO A 104 -18.23 12.64 -9.18
C PRO A 104 -17.74 13.70 -8.20
N VAL A 105 -18.67 14.42 -7.55
CA VAL A 105 -18.36 15.43 -6.53
C VAL A 105 -17.76 14.77 -5.31
N VAL A 106 -18.32 13.63 -4.90
CA VAL A 106 -17.79 12.84 -3.77
C VAL A 106 -16.40 12.30 -4.08
N LEU A 107 -16.18 11.76 -5.28
CA LEU A 107 -14.88 11.27 -5.72
C LEU A 107 -13.83 12.38 -5.71
N LEU A 108 -14.14 13.53 -6.30
CA LEU A 108 -13.24 14.68 -6.34
C LEU A 108 -12.97 15.23 -4.93
N GLY A 109 -14.01 15.35 -4.10
CA GLY A 109 -13.89 15.78 -2.71
C GLY A 109 -13.00 14.86 -1.89
N GLY A 110 -13.11 13.54 -2.07
CA GLY A 110 -12.24 12.56 -1.41
C GLY A 110 -10.78 12.68 -1.85
N LEU A 111 -10.52 12.87 -3.15
CA LEU A 111 -9.16 13.10 -3.67
C LEU A 111 -8.57 14.40 -3.12
N LEU A 112 -9.35 15.48 -3.08
CA LEU A 112 -8.92 16.76 -2.54
C LEU A 112 -8.64 16.67 -1.05
N LEU A 113 -9.49 15.99 -0.27
CA LEU A 113 -9.27 15.82 1.16
C LEU A 113 -8.01 14.99 1.45
N GLY A 114 -7.82 13.87 0.75
CA GLY A 114 -6.61 13.06 0.88
C GLY A 114 -5.35 13.85 0.49
N GLY A 115 -5.41 14.59 -0.62
CA GLY A 115 -4.33 15.48 -1.06
C GLY A 115 -4.04 16.59 -0.05
N PHE A 116 -5.07 17.17 0.57
CA PHE A 116 -4.94 18.21 1.59
C PHE A 116 -4.24 17.68 2.86
N VAL A 117 -4.64 16.52 3.37
CA VAL A 117 -3.97 15.88 4.51
C VAL A 117 -2.51 15.56 4.17
N GLY A 118 -2.25 15.04 2.97
CA GLY A 118 -0.90 14.81 2.47
C GLY A 118 -0.07 16.10 2.35
N ALA A 119 -0.68 17.20 1.89
CA ALA A 119 -0.03 18.50 1.78
C ALA A 119 0.33 19.08 3.16
N ILE A 120 -0.54 18.93 4.16
CA ILE A 120 -0.24 19.31 5.55
C ILE A 120 0.99 18.54 6.05
N ASN A 121 0.99 17.20 5.91
CA ASN A 121 2.14 16.39 6.30
C ASN A 121 3.41 16.85 5.56
N GLY A 122 3.32 17.01 4.24
CA GLY A 122 4.43 17.46 3.40
C GLY A 122 4.96 18.83 3.80
N PHE A 123 4.08 19.76 4.20
CA PHE A 123 4.47 21.10 4.62
C PHE A 123 5.35 21.06 5.87
N PHE A 124 4.88 20.40 6.94
CA PHE A 124 5.63 20.31 8.20
C PHE A 124 6.94 19.52 8.06
N ILE A 125 6.97 18.53 7.17
CA ILE A 125 8.18 17.74 6.92
C ILE A 125 9.20 18.53 6.10
N ALA A 126 8.76 19.17 5.01
CA ALA A 126 9.66 19.79 4.04
C ALA A 126 10.10 21.21 4.43
N TYR A 127 9.22 22.01 5.04
CA TYR A 127 9.50 23.42 5.36
C TYR A 127 9.85 23.62 6.83
N GLU A 128 9.12 22.99 7.75
CA GLU A 128 9.39 23.10 9.19
C GLU A 128 10.48 22.11 9.67
N GLY A 129 10.88 21.16 8.83
CA GLY A 129 11.95 20.20 9.13
C GLY A 129 11.63 19.22 10.26
N ILE A 130 10.34 19.06 10.60
CA ILE A 130 9.92 18.14 11.66
C ILE A 130 10.05 16.69 11.15
N PRO A 131 10.55 15.74 11.97
CA PRO A 131 10.66 14.34 11.56
C PRO A 131 9.32 13.74 11.07
N ALA A 132 9.34 13.10 9.90
CA ALA A 132 8.14 12.56 9.24
C ALA A 132 7.32 11.60 10.11
N PHE A 133 8.00 10.79 10.94
CA PHE A 133 7.34 9.91 11.89
C PHE A 133 6.44 10.68 12.88
N ILE A 134 6.93 11.79 13.43
CA ILE A 134 6.19 12.59 14.43
C ILE A 134 4.99 13.26 13.78
N VAL A 135 5.20 13.92 12.63
CA VAL A 135 4.12 14.61 11.89
C VAL A 135 3.02 13.62 11.53
N THR A 136 3.37 12.49 10.91
CA THR A 136 2.37 11.55 10.41
C THR A 136 1.72 10.73 11.51
N LEU A 137 2.38 10.52 12.66
CA LEU A 137 1.74 9.95 13.85
C LEU A 137 0.74 10.92 14.48
N ALA A 138 1.06 12.21 14.56
CA ALA A 138 0.13 13.23 15.04
C ALA A 138 -1.08 13.35 14.12
N THR A 139 -0.85 13.44 12.80
CA THR A 139 -1.92 13.44 11.80
C THR A 139 -2.75 12.17 11.87
N LEU A 140 -2.14 10.99 12.08
CA LEU A 140 -2.87 9.74 12.31
C LEU A 140 -3.87 9.88 13.46
N ALA A 141 -3.44 10.43 14.60
CA ALA A 141 -4.29 10.56 15.77
C ALA A 141 -5.45 11.55 15.53
N VAL A 142 -5.16 12.72 14.95
CA VAL A 142 -6.15 13.76 14.66
C VAL A 142 -7.17 13.27 13.64
N VAL A 143 -6.72 12.77 12.49
CA VAL A 143 -7.58 12.30 11.41
C VAL A 143 -8.43 11.12 11.86
N ARG A 144 -7.85 10.19 12.63
CA ARG A 144 -8.61 9.08 13.22
C ARG A 144 -9.66 9.56 14.23
N GLY A 145 -9.31 10.54 15.06
CA GLY A 145 -10.26 11.16 16.00
C GLY A 145 -11.44 11.79 15.28
N ILE A 146 -11.17 12.57 14.22
CA ILE A 146 -12.22 13.17 13.37
C ILE A 146 -13.08 12.08 12.72
N ALA A 147 -12.46 11.04 12.17
CA ALA A 147 -13.19 9.93 11.56
C ALA A 147 -14.15 9.27 12.57
N LEU A 148 -13.69 9.02 13.80
CA LEU A 148 -14.52 8.45 14.87
C LEU A 148 -15.65 9.40 15.33
N LEU A 149 -15.37 10.70 15.44
CA LEU A 149 -16.39 11.69 15.79
C LEU A 149 -17.48 11.79 14.72
N VAL A 150 -17.09 11.71 13.45
CA VAL A 150 -18.04 11.82 12.34
C VAL A 150 -18.84 10.52 12.17
N THR A 151 -18.24 9.36 12.39
CA THR A 151 -18.93 8.06 12.27
C THR A 151 -19.63 7.61 13.55
N GLN A 152 -19.34 8.25 14.68
CA GLN A 152 -19.72 7.78 16.02
C GLN A 152 -19.24 6.33 16.29
N GLY A 153 -18.18 5.90 15.61
CA GLY A 153 -17.67 4.53 15.67
C GLY A 153 -18.45 3.49 14.85
N TYR A 154 -19.53 3.87 14.16
CA TYR A 154 -20.34 2.96 13.36
C TYR A 154 -19.89 2.89 11.90
N SER A 155 -20.20 1.77 11.25
CA SER A 155 -20.01 1.63 9.81
C SER A 155 -21.15 2.32 9.06
N ILE A 156 -20.81 3.23 8.14
CA ILE A 156 -21.79 3.96 7.35
C ILE A 156 -21.97 3.21 6.03
N PRO A 157 -23.18 2.66 5.75
CA PRO A 157 -23.42 1.94 4.51
C PRO A 157 -23.29 2.90 3.32
N VAL A 158 -23.02 2.38 2.12
CA VAL A 158 -22.97 3.17 0.88
C VAL A 158 -24.09 2.67 -0.03
N PRO A 159 -24.85 3.54 -0.73
CA PRO A 159 -25.96 3.11 -1.58
C PRO A 159 -25.51 2.10 -2.62
N ALA A 160 -26.18 0.95 -2.68
CA ALA A 160 -25.83 -0.15 -3.58
C ALA A 160 -25.94 0.25 -5.06
N ASP A 161 -26.88 1.15 -5.34
CA ASP A 161 -27.32 1.48 -6.71
C ASP A 161 -26.49 2.61 -7.34
N SER A 162 -25.50 3.14 -6.61
CA SER A 162 -24.65 4.23 -7.10
C SER A 162 -23.53 3.71 -8.02
N LEU A 163 -23.20 4.48 -9.06
CA LEU A 163 -22.01 4.24 -9.88
C LEU A 163 -20.71 4.24 -9.04
N PHE A 164 -20.71 4.93 -7.89
CA PHE A 164 -19.62 4.86 -6.92
C PHE A 164 -19.41 3.43 -6.40
N THR A 165 -20.49 2.80 -5.95
CA THR A 165 -20.47 1.40 -5.48
C THR A 165 -20.16 0.44 -6.62
N PHE A 166 -20.62 0.73 -7.84
CA PHE A 166 -20.24 -0.05 -9.02
C PHE A 166 -18.73 -0.02 -9.23
N ILE A 167 -18.09 1.14 -9.29
CA ILE A 167 -16.62 1.25 -9.46
C ILE A 167 -15.88 0.50 -8.33
N GLY A 168 -16.37 0.58 -7.09
CA GLY A 168 -15.75 -0.06 -5.93
C GLY A 168 -16.06 -1.55 -5.74
N ARG A 169 -17.07 -2.12 -6.42
CA ARG A 169 -17.55 -3.49 -6.15
C ARG A 169 -17.85 -4.33 -7.39
N ALA A 170 -17.83 -3.76 -8.59
CA ALA A 170 -18.18 -4.45 -9.82
C ALA A 170 -17.20 -5.57 -10.18
N TRP A 171 -17.68 -6.47 -11.03
CA TRP A 171 -16.91 -7.51 -11.69
C TRP A 171 -16.91 -7.23 -13.18
N VAL A 172 -15.72 -7.21 -13.78
CA VAL A 172 -15.51 -6.98 -15.20
C VAL A 172 -14.85 -8.23 -15.77
N VAL A 173 -15.57 -8.97 -16.62
CA VAL A 173 -15.06 -10.21 -17.25
C VAL A 173 -14.48 -11.20 -16.23
N GLY A 174 -15.18 -11.37 -15.08
CA GLY A 174 -14.76 -12.28 -14.01
C GLY A 174 -13.64 -11.75 -13.10
N ILE A 175 -13.12 -10.53 -13.33
CA ILE A 175 -12.10 -9.89 -12.50
C ILE A 175 -12.74 -8.78 -11.64
N PRO A 176 -12.43 -8.68 -10.34
CA PRO A 176 -12.90 -7.58 -9.50
C PRO A 176 -12.38 -6.23 -10.00
N MET A 177 -13.27 -5.24 -10.18
CA MET A 177 -12.90 -3.89 -10.60
C MET A 177 -11.84 -3.22 -9.69
N PRO A 178 -11.88 -3.38 -8.35
CA PRO A 178 -10.81 -2.88 -7.49
C PRO A 178 -9.43 -3.40 -7.86
N ALA A 179 -9.32 -4.67 -8.28
CA ALA A 179 -8.06 -5.28 -8.69
C ALA A 179 -7.50 -4.62 -9.96
N LEU A 180 -8.37 -4.35 -10.93
CA LEU A 180 -8.01 -3.63 -12.16
C LEU A 180 -7.52 -2.21 -11.85
N LEU A 181 -8.20 -1.50 -10.95
CA LEU A 181 -7.77 -0.18 -10.48
C LEU A 181 -6.41 -0.26 -9.77
N GLY A 182 -6.20 -1.27 -8.93
CA GLY A 182 -4.92 -1.51 -8.26
C GLY A 182 -3.78 -1.73 -9.25
N ILE A 183 -3.99 -2.57 -10.27
CA ILE A 183 -3.02 -2.81 -11.34
C ILE A 183 -2.76 -1.53 -12.14
N LEU A 184 -3.81 -0.79 -12.48
CA LEU A 184 -3.68 0.49 -13.19
C LEU A 184 -2.81 1.47 -12.42
N ILE A 185 -3.07 1.66 -11.12
CA ILE A 185 -2.27 2.55 -10.26
C ILE A 185 -0.85 2.03 -10.12
N LEU A 186 -0.64 0.71 -9.99
CA LEU A 186 0.68 0.11 -9.94
C LEU A 186 1.47 0.41 -11.22
N LEU A 187 0.86 0.25 -12.39
CA LEU A 187 1.49 0.54 -13.68
C LEU A 187 1.84 2.03 -13.80
N ILE A 188 0.91 2.92 -13.42
CA ILE A 188 1.17 4.37 -13.37
C ILE A 188 2.33 4.66 -12.43
N GLY A 189 2.32 4.12 -11.21
CA GLY A 189 3.38 4.30 -10.23
C GLY A 189 4.74 3.79 -10.72
N HIS A 190 4.76 2.64 -11.39
CA HIS A 190 5.96 2.08 -12.00
C HIS A 190 6.54 2.98 -13.10
N ILE A 191 5.68 3.52 -13.98
CA ILE A 191 6.10 4.46 -15.03
C ILE A 191 6.61 5.77 -14.41
N VAL A 192 5.87 6.33 -13.46
CA VAL A 192 6.21 7.58 -12.76
C VAL A 192 7.56 7.47 -12.04
N LEU A 193 7.80 6.35 -11.35
CA LEU A 193 9.02 6.13 -10.58
C LEU A 193 10.23 5.82 -11.47
N ASN A 194 10.08 4.95 -12.47
CA ASN A 194 11.22 4.44 -13.23
C ASN A 194 11.51 5.21 -14.53
N HIS A 195 10.49 5.80 -15.15
CA HIS A 195 10.61 6.37 -16.50
C HIS A 195 10.49 7.90 -16.51
N MET A 196 9.81 8.52 -15.53
CA MET A 196 9.62 9.97 -15.51
C MET A 196 10.73 10.74 -14.77
N ARG A 197 10.85 12.04 -15.07
CA ARG A 197 11.76 12.96 -14.36
C ARG A 197 11.46 13.02 -12.86
N PHE A 198 10.17 13.01 -12.50
CA PHE A 198 9.71 13.04 -11.11
C PHE A 198 10.31 11.89 -10.27
N GLY A 199 10.28 10.66 -10.78
CA GLY A 199 10.87 9.51 -10.10
C GLY A 199 12.37 9.66 -9.82
N ARG A 200 13.12 10.21 -10.77
CA ARG A 200 14.55 10.52 -10.57
C ARG A 200 14.79 11.54 -9.46
N TYR A 201 13.96 12.57 -9.36
CA TYR A 201 14.03 13.54 -8.25
C TYR A 201 13.73 12.87 -6.90
N VAL A 202 12.67 12.06 -6.83
CA VAL A 202 12.28 11.30 -5.64
C VAL A 202 13.42 10.42 -5.13
N THR A 203 14.07 9.65 -6.01
CA THR A 203 15.21 8.80 -5.66
C THR A 203 16.44 9.62 -5.25
N ALA A 204 16.71 10.73 -5.94
CA ALA A 204 17.83 11.62 -5.61
C ALA A 204 17.69 12.24 -4.21
N ILE A 205 16.48 12.67 -3.83
CA ILE A 205 16.18 13.18 -2.48
C ILE A 205 16.51 12.14 -1.42
N GLY A 206 16.04 10.90 -1.59
CA GLY A 206 16.31 9.83 -0.63
C GLY A 206 17.79 9.42 -0.54
N ALA A 207 18.50 9.42 -1.66
CA ALA A 207 19.94 9.13 -1.69
C ALA A 207 20.75 10.21 -0.96
N ASN A 208 20.39 11.48 -1.13
CA ASN A 208 21.04 12.61 -0.45
C ASN A 208 20.78 12.60 1.06
N GLY A 209 19.56 12.25 1.48
CA GLY A 209 19.22 12.08 2.90
C GLY A 209 20.09 11.03 3.58
N ARG A 210 20.26 9.87 2.95
CA ARG A 210 21.13 8.78 3.46
C ARG A 210 22.59 9.21 3.58
N ARG A 211 23.14 9.94 2.60
CA ARG A 211 24.52 10.44 2.65
C ARG A 211 24.75 11.41 3.80
N ARG A 212 23.81 12.33 4.07
CA ARG A 212 23.89 13.26 5.20
C ARG A 212 23.85 12.56 6.55
N ALA A 213 23.05 11.51 6.69
CA ALA A 213 22.99 10.72 7.92
C ALA A 213 24.31 9.97 8.19
N ALA A 214 24.96 9.44 7.14
CA ALA A 214 26.24 8.72 7.27
C ALA A 214 27.44 9.63 7.62
N GLN A 215 27.35 10.94 7.38
CA GLN A 215 28.41 11.91 7.71
C GLN A 215 28.29 12.49 9.13
N ARG A 216 27.22 12.16 9.87
CA ARG A 216 26.99 12.62 11.25
C ARG A 216 27.46 11.61 12.31
N HIS A 217 28.03 10.49 11.88
CA HIS A 217 28.71 9.48 12.70
C HIS A 217 30.18 9.43 12.32
#